data_AF-A0A3D5ULK6-F1
#
_entry.id   AF-A0A3D5ULK6-F1
#
_cell.length_a   1.000
_cell.length_b   1.000
_cell.length_c   1.000
_cell.angle_alpha   90.00
_cell.angle_beta   90.00
_cell.angle_gamma   90.00
#
_symmetry.space_group_name_H-M   'P 1'
#
loop_
_entity.id
_entity.type
_entity.pdbx_description
1 polymer ?
#
loop_
_entity_poly.entity_id
_entity_poly.type
_entity_poly.pdbx_seq_one_letter_code
_entity_poly.pdbx_strand_id
1 'polypeptide(L)'
;MKKINSKYDYLLKEYPAVITKDQFYRICNISKKTAKHLLDNGLVPCVNNGKKTRKYKLKMTDVIEYLEGRDISPESYMAPIGWYKRGPTYKGHNREPKVLTEEERAKLATVYSHRMAYYPDVLSVIEASEITGYHRNSVAKWCTKDLMQCFNMGNRYLIPKPSLLEFMLSPYFQGLKSKID
;
A
#
# COMPACT_ATOMS: atom_id res chain seq x y z
N MET A 1 -46.44 4.21 -18.53
CA MET A 1 -45.49 3.99 -17.42
C MET A 1 -44.36 5.00 -17.58
N LYS A 2 -44.22 5.96 -16.65
CA LYS A 2 -43.18 6.99 -16.73
C LYS A 2 -41.82 6.33 -16.47
N LYS A 3 -40.92 6.34 -17.47
CA LYS A 3 -39.50 6.02 -17.27
C LYS A 3 -38.95 7.03 -16.28
N ILE A 4 -38.75 6.62 -15.03
CA ILE A 4 -37.95 7.39 -14.09
C ILE A 4 -36.54 7.33 -14.68
N ASN A 5 -36.07 8.45 -15.22
CA ASN A 5 -34.70 8.56 -15.72
C ASN A 5 -33.79 8.38 -14.51
N SER A 6 -33.08 7.26 -14.44
CA SER A 6 -32.08 7.05 -13.41
C SER A 6 -30.95 8.05 -13.61
N LYS A 7 -30.40 8.59 -12.52
CA LYS A 7 -29.14 9.36 -12.53
C LYS A 7 -28.03 8.60 -13.25
N TYR A 8 -28.10 7.27 -13.30
CA TYR A 8 -27.08 6.38 -13.84
C TYR A 8 -27.42 5.82 -15.23
N ASP A 9 -28.52 6.26 -15.87
CA ASP A 9 -28.93 5.75 -17.20
C ASP A 9 -27.89 5.97 -18.30
N TYR A 10 -27.00 6.96 -18.13
CA TYR A 10 -25.89 7.18 -19.05
C TYR A 10 -24.94 5.98 -19.13
N LEU A 11 -24.82 5.17 -18.06
CA LEU A 11 -23.98 3.98 -18.03
C LEU A 11 -24.43 2.91 -19.03
N LEU A 12 -25.73 2.84 -19.35
CA LEU A 12 -26.25 1.92 -20.37
C LEU A 12 -25.79 2.28 -21.78
N LYS A 13 -25.41 3.54 -22.02
CA LYS A 13 -24.90 4.01 -23.32
C LYS A 13 -23.39 3.82 -23.44
N GLU A 14 -22.66 4.00 -22.33
CA GLU A 14 -21.19 3.96 -22.31
C GLU A 14 -20.61 2.55 -22.19
N TYR A 15 -21.32 1.64 -21.52
CA TYR A 15 -20.83 0.31 -21.21
C TYR A 15 -21.69 -0.79 -21.83
N PRO A 16 -21.11 -1.97 -22.13
CA PRO A 16 -21.89 -3.09 -22.66
C PRO A 16 -22.92 -3.57 -21.64
N ALA A 17 -24.00 -4.19 -22.13
CA ALA A 17 -25.08 -4.71 -21.30
C ALA A 17 -24.61 -5.69 -20.21
N VAL A 18 -23.53 -6.44 -20.49
CA VAL A 18 -22.88 -7.33 -19.53
C VAL A 18 -21.45 -6.88 -19.31
N ILE A 19 -21.10 -6.63 -18.06
CA ILE A 19 -19.76 -6.18 -17.65
C ILE A 19 -19.06 -7.18 -16.75
N THR A 20 -17.74 -7.03 -16.67
CA THR A 20 -16.87 -7.81 -15.78
C THR A 20 -16.76 -7.19 -14.40
N LYS A 21 -16.27 -7.96 -13.41
CA LYS A 21 -15.91 -7.40 -12.09
C LYS A 21 -14.91 -6.25 -12.19
N ASP A 22 -14.02 -6.24 -13.19
CA ASP A 22 -13.02 -5.18 -13.33
C ASP A 22 -13.64 -3.84 -13.75
N GLN A 23 -14.61 -3.88 -14.66
CA GLN A 23 -15.41 -2.71 -15.02
C GLN A 23 -16.28 -2.26 -13.84
N PHE A 24 -16.94 -3.21 -13.16
CA PHE A 24 -17.85 -2.92 -12.05
C PHE A 24 -17.19 -2.08 -10.94
N TYR A 25 -16.02 -2.47 -10.42
CA TYR A 25 -15.42 -1.69 -9.32
C TYR A 25 -14.96 -0.30 -9.75
N ARG A 26 -14.62 -0.10 -11.04
CA ARG A 26 -14.24 1.20 -11.59
C ARG A 26 -15.45 2.10 -11.71
N ILE A 27 -16.54 1.59 -12.27
CA ILE A 27 -17.81 2.31 -12.42
C ILE A 27 -18.33 2.74 -11.05
N CYS A 28 -18.34 1.84 -10.07
CA CYS A 28 -18.88 2.13 -8.74
C CYS A 28 -17.90 2.87 -7.80
N ASN A 29 -16.68 3.15 -8.25
CA ASN A 29 -15.59 3.74 -7.47
C ASN A 29 -15.37 3.04 -6.11
N ILE A 30 -15.20 1.72 -6.14
CA ILE A 30 -14.95 0.88 -4.96
C ILE A 30 -13.70 0.03 -5.12
N SER A 31 -13.15 -0.47 -4.02
CA SER A 31 -11.99 -1.35 -4.09
C SER A 31 -12.33 -2.71 -4.75
N LYS A 32 -11.34 -3.36 -5.37
CA LYS A 32 -11.48 -4.73 -5.89
C LYS A 32 -11.96 -5.74 -4.84
N LYS A 33 -11.62 -5.49 -3.57
CA LYS A 33 -11.99 -6.33 -2.42
C LYS A 33 -13.46 -6.12 -2.04
N THR A 34 -13.93 -4.88 -2.04
CA THR A 34 -15.34 -4.52 -1.80
C THR A 34 -16.22 -5.05 -2.93
N ALA A 35 -15.82 -4.87 -4.19
CA ALA A 35 -16.56 -5.45 -5.31
C ALA A 35 -16.69 -6.97 -5.21
N LYS A 36 -15.63 -7.67 -4.77
CA LYS A 36 -15.71 -9.11 -4.52
C LYS A 36 -16.70 -9.44 -3.40
N HIS A 37 -16.69 -8.69 -2.29
CA HIS A 37 -17.62 -8.88 -1.18
C HIS A 37 -19.08 -8.77 -1.62
N LEU A 38 -19.40 -7.70 -2.36
CA LEU A 38 -20.76 -7.46 -2.85
C LEU A 38 -21.27 -8.61 -3.72
N LEU A 39 -20.39 -9.16 -4.56
CA LEU A 39 -20.73 -10.25 -5.47
C LEU A 39 -20.77 -11.61 -4.79
N ASP A 40 -19.85 -11.88 -3.86
CA ASP A 40 -19.80 -13.16 -3.13
C ASP A 40 -20.96 -13.29 -2.13
N ASN A 41 -21.44 -12.18 -1.55
CA ASN A 41 -22.59 -12.17 -0.63
C ASN A 41 -23.92 -11.91 -1.33
N GLY A 42 -23.94 -11.79 -2.66
CA GLY A 42 -25.18 -11.59 -3.42
C GLY A 42 -25.86 -10.22 -3.23
N LEU A 43 -25.15 -9.23 -2.66
CA LEU A 43 -25.64 -7.85 -2.53
C LEU A 43 -25.79 -7.16 -3.89
N VAL A 44 -25.05 -7.65 -4.89
CA VAL A 44 -25.23 -7.28 -6.29
C VAL A 44 -25.38 -8.58 -7.11
N PRO A 45 -26.51 -8.75 -7.83
CA PRO A 45 -26.73 -9.93 -8.66
C PRO A 45 -25.59 -10.13 -9.68
N CYS A 46 -25.09 -11.36 -9.78
CA CYS A 46 -24.09 -11.72 -10.77
C CYS A 46 -24.14 -13.18 -11.17
N VAL A 47 -23.70 -13.46 -12.40
CA VAL A 47 -23.49 -14.82 -12.90
C VAL A 47 -22.03 -15.19 -12.63
N ASN A 48 -21.83 -16.24 -11.82
CA ASN A 48 -20.51 -16.77 -11.51
C ASN A 48 -20.29 -18.10 -12.24
N ASN A 49 -19.24 -18.17 -13.06
CA ASN A 49 -18.90 -19.35 -13.86
C ASN A 49 -17.98 -20.38 -13.15
N GLY A 50 -17.67 -20.17 -11.86
CA GLY A 50 -16.85 -21.08 -11.05
C GLY A 50 -15.34 -21.06 -11.34
N LYS A 51 -14.87 -20.29 -12.32
CA LYS A 51 -13.44 -20.22 -12.67
C LYS A 51 -12.62 -19.49 -11.59
N LYS A 52 -11.31 -19.74 -11.56
CA LYS A 52 -10.38 -19.04 -10.65
C LYS A 52 -10.30 -17.54 -10.93
N THR A 53 -10.32 -17.15 -12.20
CA THR A 53 -10.23 -15.76 -12.65
C THR A 53 -11.35 -15.43 -13.64
N ARG A 54 -11.68 -14.12 -13.78
CA ARG A 54 -12.72 -13.62 -14.68
C ARG A 54 -14.06 -14.37 -14.54
N LYS A 55 -14.45 -14.65 -13.29
CA LYS A 55 -15.58 -15.53 -13.00
C LYS A 55 -16.96 -14.87 -12.96
N TYR A 56 -17.00 -13.57 -12.73
CA TYR A 56 -18.25 -12.81 -12.60
C TYR A 56 -18.63 -12.10 -13.89
N LYS A 57 -19.90 -12.20 -14.25
CA LYS A 57 -20.59 -11.37 -15.26
C LYS A 57 -21.77 -10.69 -14.58
N LEU A 58 -21.87 -9.37 -14.70
CA LEU A 58 -22.94 -8.56 -14.11
C LEU A 58 -23.72 -7.88 -15.22
N LYS A 59 -25.03 -7.73 -15.07
CA LYS A 59 -25.82 -6.90 -15.98
C LYS A 59 -25.67 -5.44 -15.54
N MET A 60 -25.61 -4.53 -16.51
CA MET A 60 -25.53 -3.10 -16.21
C MET A 60 -26.77 -2.60 -15.47
N THR A 61 -27.94 -3.18 -15.73
CA THR A 61 -29.20 -2.91 -15.02
C THR A 61 -29.06 -3.13 -13.52
N ASP A 62 -28.46 -4.25 -13.12
CA ASP A 62 -28.31 -4.63 -11.72
C ASP A 62 -27.27 -3.73 -11.01
N VAL A 63 -26.30 -3.22 -11.77
CA VAL A 63 -25.31 -2.25 -11.28
C VAL A 63 -25.92 -0.88 -11.07
N ILE A 64 -26.84 -0.45 -11.93
CA ILE A 64 -27.60 0.79 -11.77
C ILE A 64 -28.49 0.70 -10.53
N GLU A 65 -29.23 -0.39 -10.37
CA GLU A 65 -30.07 -0.64 -9.18
C GLU A 65 -29.23 -0.61 -7.88
N TYR A 66 -28.03 -1.22 -7.91
CA TYR A 66 -27.09 -1.12 -6.79
C TYR A 66 -26.64 0.32 -6.51
N LEU A 67 -26.33 1.12 -7.53
CA LEU A 67 -25.89 2.50 -7.35
C LEU A 67 -27.01 3.37 -6.77
N GLU A 68 -28.24 3.18 -7.23
CA GLU A 68 -29.42 3.87 -6.69
C GLU A 68 -29.71 3.44 -5.25
N GLY A 69 -29.71 2.13 -4.98
CA GLY A 69 -29.90 1.59 -3.64
C GLY A 69 -28.82 2.09 -2.67
N ARG A 70 -27.57 2.19 -3.13
CA ARG A 70 -26.45 2.74 -2.35
C ARG A 70 -26.58 4.23 -2.07
N ASP A 71 -27.11 5.01 -3.01
CA ASP A 71 -27.37 6.44 -2.79
C ASP A 71 -28.46 6.65 -1.72
N ILE A 72 -29.45 5.75 -1.66
CA ILE A 72 -30.55 5.82 -0.68
C ILE A 72 -30.13 5.26 0.69
N SER A 73 -29.51 4.08 0.71
CA SER A 73 -29.10 3.38 1.94
C SER A 73 -27.65 2.92 1.81
N PRO A 74 -26.68 3.82 2.05
CA PRO A 74 -25.26 3.45 2.02
C PRO A 74 -24.92 2.32 3.00
N GLU A 75 -25.58 2.31 4.17
CA GLU A 75 -25.30 1.38 5.28
C GLU A 75 -25.53 -0.08 4.88
N SER A 76 -26.55 -0.35 4.05
CA SER A 76 -26.86 -1.69 3.54
C SER A 76 -25.76 -2.30 2.66
N TYR A 77 -24.85 -1.47 2.14
CA TYR A 77 -23.76 -1.89 1.26
C TYR A 77 -22.37 -1.62 1.87
N MET A 78 -22.32 -1.20 3.13
CA MET A 78 -21.06 -0.97 3.82
C MET A 78 -20.29 -2.28 3.99
N ALA A 79 -18.99 -2.21 3.74
CA ALA A 79 -18.12 -3.33 4.06
C ALA A 79 -18.03 -3.49 5.58
N PRO A 80 -17.98 -4.73 6.11
CA PRO A 80 -17.90 -4.97 7.54
C PRO A 80 -16.73 -4.23 8.23
N ILE A 81 -16.88 -3.93 9.51
CA ILE A 81 -15.82 -3.29 10.30
C ILE A 81 -14.55 -4.13 10.21
N GLY A 82 -13.43 -3.48 9.85
CA GLY A 82 -12.15 -4.16 9.65
C GLY A 82 -11.96 -4.82 8.28
N TRP A 83 -12.91 -4.70 7.35
CA TRP A 83 -12.79 -5.26 5.99
C TRP A 83 -11.55 -4.75 5.23
N TYR A 84 -11.12 -3.52 5.49
CA TYR A 84 -9.92 -2.93 4.88
C TYR A 84 -8.65 -3.12 5.70
N LYS A 85 -8.74 -3.69 6.91
CA LYS A 85 -7.54 -4.08 7.65
C LYS A 85 -6.79 -5.13 6.81
N ARG A 86 -5.48 -4.98 6.75
CA ARG A 86 -4.61 -6.02 6.18
C ARG A 86 -4.83 -7.26 7.04
N GLY A 87 -5.21 -8.37 6.42
CA GLY A 87 -5.51 -9.59 7.16
C GLY A 87 -4.28 -10.09 7.94
N PRO A 88 -4.46 -10.96 8.94
CA PRO A 88 -3.35 -11.56 9.69
C PRO A 88 -2.39 -12.35 8.79
N THR A 89 -2.84 -12.74 7.59
CA THR A 89 -2.04 -13.42 6.56
C THR A 89 -1.19 -12.49 5.70
N TYR A 90 -1.32 -11.16 5.83
CA TYR A 90 -0.32 -10.25 5.28
C TYR A 90 0.93 -10.33 6.15
N LYS A 91 1.68 -11.41 5.95
CA LYS A 91 3.11 -11.39 6.23
C LYS A 91 3.63 -10.31 5.28
N GLY A 92 4.23 -9.25 5.82
CA GLY A 92 5.05 -8.38 4.98
C GLY A 92 6.10 -9.25 4.27
N HIS A 93 6.99 -8.63 3.50
CA HIS A 93 8.23 -9.34 3.21
C HIS A 93 8.92 -9.57 4.56
N ASN A 94 8.72 -10.75 5.17
CA ASN A 94 9.47 -11.23 6.32
C ASN A 94 10.87 -11.44 5.77
N ARG A 95 11.66 -10.37 5.84
CA ARG A 95 13.07 -10.44 5.54
C ARG A 95 13.73 -10.90 6.82
N GLU A 96 14.42 -12.02 6.73
CA GLU A 96 15.21 -12.51 7.85
C GLU A 96 16.31 -11.49 8.12
N PRO A 97 16.47 -11.04 9.38
CA PRO A 97 17.56 -10.15 9.73
C PRO A 97 18.89 -10.84 9.40
N LYS A 98 19.79 -10.15 8.70
CA LYS A 98 21.14 -10.68 8.46
C LYS A 98 22.02 -10.28 9.64
N VAL A 99 22.42 -11.24 10.46
CA VAL A 99 23.38 -11.01 11.55
C VAL A 99 24.78 -10.98 10.95
N LEU A 100 25.50 -9.87 11.16
CA LEU A 100 26.89 -9.73 10.75
C LEU A 100 27.81 -10.37 11.80
N THR A 101 28.92 -10.95 11.36
CA THR A 101 30.02 -11.26 12.29
C THR A 101 30.72 -9.97 12.75
N GLU A 102 31.47 -10.02 13.85
CA GLU A 102 32.18 -8.83 14.35
C GLU A 102 33.20 -8.29 13.33
N GLU A 103 33.86 -9.16 12.58
CA GLU A 103 34.79 -8.77 11.52
C GLU A 103 34.07 -8.10 10.34
N GLU A 104 32.93 -8.64 9.90
CA GLU A 104 32.11 -8.06 8.84
C GLU A 104 31.56 -6.69 9.26
N ARG A 105 31.13 -6.58 10.52
CA ARG A 105 30.64 -5.34 11.11
C ARG A 105 31.73 -4.27 11.13
N ALA A 106 32.95 -4.61 11.56
CA ALA A 106 34.08 -3.67 11.56
C ALA A 106 34.48 -3.21 10.14
N LYS A 107 34.49 -4.12 9.17
CA LYS A 107 34.74 -3.80 7.76
C LYS A 107 33.68 -2.85 7.21
N LEU A 108 32.40 -3.16 7.41
CA LEU A 108 31.28 -2.32 6.95
C LEU A 108 31.25 -0.97 7.67
N ALA A 109 31.56 -0.93 8.97
CA ALA A 109 31.63 0.32 9.73
C ALA A 109 32.66 1.28 9.12
N THR A 110 33.83 0.77 8.73
CA THR A 110 34.87 1.55 8.04
C THR A 110 34.38 2.08 6.70
N VAL A 111 33.75 1.23 5.88
CA VAL A 111 33.23 1.60 4.56
C VAL A 111 32.15 2.68 4.66
N TYR A 112 31.18 2.51 5.56
CA TYR A 112 30.11 3.49 5.76
C TYR A 112 30.62 4.78 6.36
N SER A 113 31.55 4.73 7.32
CA SER A 113 32.17 5.93 7.90
C SER A 113 32.91 6.75 6.86
N HIS A 114 33.68 6.09 5.98
CA HIS A 114 34.37 6.77 4.87
C HIS A 114 33.37 7.42 3.90
N ARG A 115 32.25 6.75 3.61
CA ARG A 115 31.19 7.31 2.76
C ARG A 115 30.53 8.55 3.38
N MET A 116 30.35 8.56 4.70
CA MET A 116 29.77 9.69 5.44
C MET A 116 30.77 10.83 5.69
N ALA A 117 32.07 10.65 5.38
CA ALA A 117 33.11 11.61 5.75
C ALA A 117 32.87 13.02 5.16
N TYR A 118 32.33 13.10 3.95
CA TYR A 118 32.09 14.37 3.24
C TYR A 118 30.77 15.06 3.59
N TYR A 119 29.96 14.46 4.46
CA TYR A 119 28.66 15.00 4.87
C TYR A 119 28.77 15.74 6.22
N PRO A 120 27.81 16.62 6.59
CA PRO A 120 27.75 17.21 7.92
C PRO A 120 27.44 16.16 9.00
N ASP A 121 27.89 16.39 10.24
CA ASP A 121 27.70 15.45 11.35
C ASP A 121 26.24 15.13 11.69
N VAL A 122 25.34 16.03 11.30
CA VAL A 122 23.90 15.86 11.38
C VAL A 122 23.33 15.93 9.97
N LEU A 123 22.75 14.83 9.53
CA LEU A 123 22.24 14.62 8.18
C LEU A 123 20.76 14.96 8.09
N SER A 124 20.36 15.55 6.96
CA SER A 124 18.97 15.58 6.54
C SER A 124 18.51 14.22 5.99
N VAL A 125 17.20 14.06 5.85
CA VAL A 125 16.59 12.87 5.20
C VAL A 125 17.09 12.69 3.76
N ILE A 126 17.44 13.78 3.07
CA ILE A 126 17.92 13.74 1.68
C ILE A 126 19.34 13.19 1.65
N GLU A 127 20.24 13.71 2.47
CA GLU A 127 21.63 13.22 2.55
C GLU A 127 21.67 11.76 3.01
N ALA A 128 20.87 11.38 4.01
CA ALA A 128 20.75 9.98 4.42
C ALA A 128 20.16 9.08 3.32
N SER A 129 19.28 9.61 2.45
CA SER A 129 18.78 8.91 1.27
C SER A 129 19.89 8.67 0.23
N GLU A 130 20.82 9.62 0.06
CA GLU A 130 21.97 9.49 -0.84
C GLU A 130 22.99 8.47 -0.30
N ILE A 131 23.30 8.53 1.00
CA ILE A 131 24.23 7.60 1.65
C ILE A 131 23.73 6.15 1.60
N THR A 132 22.43 5.95 1.86
CA THR A 132 21.81 4.62 1.95
C THR A 132 21.27 4.09 0.63
N GLY A 133 21.10 4.93 -0.39
CA GLY A 133 20.45 4.58 -1.67
C GLY A 133 18.95 4.30 -1.56
N TYR A 134 18.33 4.54 -0.39
CA TYR A 134 16.89 4.38 -0.20
C TYR A 134 16.18 5.71 -0.30
N HIS A 135 15.08 5.74 -1.04
CA HIS A 135 14.24 6.93 -1.19
C HIS A 135 13.91 7.59 0.14
N ARG A 136 13.97 8.93 0.20
CA ARG A 136 13.67 9.79 1.37
C ARG A 136 12.47 9.37 2.23
N ASN A 137 11.37 8.91 1.62
CA ASN A 137 10.19 8.44 2.38
C ASN A 137 10.47 7.18 3.21
N SER A 138 11.40 6.32 2.78
CA SER A 138 11.85 5.16 3.55
C SER A 138 12.69 5.59 4.74
N VAL A 139 13.62 6.53 4.52
CA VAL A 139 14.45 7.11 5.57
C VAL A 139 13.60 7.81 6.63
N ALA A 140 12.67 8.67 6.22
CA ALA A 140 11.71 9.30 7.13
C ALA A 140 10.84 8.29 7.87
N LYS A 141 10.49 7.15 7.25
CA LYS A 141 9.77 6.06 7.92
C LYS A 141 10.62 5.33 8.96
N TRP A 142 11.94 5.29 8.81
CA TRP A 142 12.83 4.73 9.83
C TRP A 142 12.90 5.66 11.04
N CYS A 143 12.92 6.97 10.82
CA CYS A 143 12.78 7.98 11.87
C CYS A 143 11.45 7.86 12.62
N THR A 144 10.31 7.81 11.92
CA THR A 144 8.99 7.75 12.58
C THR A 144 8.71 6.47 13.34
N LYS A 145 9.48 5.41 13.07
CA LYS A 145 9.37 4.11 13.73
C LYS A 145 10.43 3.90 14.81
N ASP A 146 11.20 4.94 15.13
CA ASP A 146 12.29 4.89 16.10
C ASP A 146 13.30 3.76 15.82
N LEU A 147 13.52 3.44 14.54
CA LEU A 147 14.52 2.44 14.13
C LEU A 147 15.95 2.99 14.18
N MET A 148 16.08 4.32 14.18
CA MET A 148 17.32 5.05 14.39
C MET A 148 17.00 6.33 15.15
N GLN A 149 17.96 6.81 15.94
CA GLN A 149 17.82 8.06 16.68
C GLN A 149 17.89 9.24 15.71
N CYS A 150 16.92 10.13 15.83
CA CYS A 150 16.86 11.35 15.05
C CYS A 150 16.16 12.45 15.86
N PHE A 151 16.50 13.70 15.57
CA PHE A 151 15.78 14.84 16.11
C PHE A 151 14.64 15.22 15.18
N ASN A 152 13.44 15.30 15.72
CA ASN A 152 12.28 15.82 15.01
C ASN A 152 12.18 17.34 15.24
N MET A 153 12.50 18.13 14.22
CA MET A 153 12.33 19.58 14.24
C MET A 153 11.13 19.97 13.38
N GLY A 154 9.94 19.59 13.85
CA GLY A 154 8.65 19.88 13.21
C GLY A 154 8.39 19.03 11.97
N ASN A 155 8.80 19.52 10.79
CA ASN A 155 8.57 18.87 9.50
C ASN A 155 9.85 18.30 8.86
N ARG A 156 10.92 18.20 9.64
CA ARG A 156 12.23 17.72 9.18
C ARG A 156 12.84 16.81 10.24
N TYR A 157 13.51 15.75 9.78
CA TYR A 157 14.34 14.91 10.62
C TYR A 157 15.80 15.28 10.42
N LEU A 158 16.50 15.41 11.54
CA LEU A 158 17.94 15.56 11.63
C LEU A 158 18.53 14.27 12.22
N ILE A 159 19.42 13.64 11.48
CA ILE A 159 19.92 12.29 11.74
C ILE A 159 21.42 12.37 12.02
N PRO A 160 21.88 12.18 13.26
CA PRO A 160 23.30 12.13 13.56
C PRO A 160 23.98 10.98 12.80
N LYS A 161 25.17 11.23 12.22
CA LYS A 161 25.97 10.18 11.55
C LYS A 161 26.15 8.91 12.39
N PRO A 162 26.47 8.98 13.70
CA PRO A 162 26.64 7.77 14.49
C PRO A 162 25.36 6.93 14.55
N SER A 163 24.19 7.59 14.60
CA SER A 163 22.92 6.87 14.65
C SER A 163 22.58 6.22 13.31
N LEU A 164 22.81 6.92 12.20
CA LEU A 164 22.62 6.32 10.87
C LEU A 164 23.58 5.13 10.67
N LEU A 165 24.84 5.26 11.11
CA LEU A 165 25.83 4.20 11.02
C LEU A 165 25.43 2.97 11.82
N GLU A 166 25.03 3.14 13.08
CA GLU A 166 24.55 2.05 13.92
C GLU A 166 23.33 1.35 13.29
N PHE A 167 22.39 2.13 12.77
CA PHE A 167 21.24 1.58 12.05
C PHE A 167 21.63 0.81 10.79
N MET A 168 22.57 1.32 9.99
CA MET A 168 23.05 0.63 8.79
C MET A 168 23.75 -0.68 9.13
N LEU A 169 24.40 -0.79 10.29
CA LEU A 169 25.02 -2.02 10.78
C LEU A 169 24.01 -2.98 11.44
N SER A 170 22.77 -2.54 11.68
CA SER A 170 21.75 -3.36 12.32
C SER A 170 21.32 -4.55 11.45
N PRO A 171 20.90 -5.68 12.06
CA PRO A 171 20.37 -6.82 11.32
C PRO A 171 19.15 -6.47 10.45
N TYR A 172 18.37 -5.47 10.88
CA TYR A 172 17.23 -4.96 10.12
C TYR A 172 17.67 -4.37 8.77
N PHE A 173 18.64 -3.46 8.78
CA PHE A 173 19.12 -2.80 7.56
C PHE A 173 19.87 -3.79 6.65
N GLN A 174 20.69 -4.66 7.22
CA GLN A 174 21.44 -5.69 6.49
C GLN A 174 20.54 -6.75 5.85
N GLY A 175 19.35 -6.98 6.40
CA GLY A 175 18.31 -7.80 5.77
C GLY A 175 17.57 -7.10 4.63
N LEU A 176 17.79 -5.81 4.39
CA LEU A 176 17.18 -5.11 3.27
C LEU A 176 17.93 -5.40 1.96
N LYS A 177 17.18 -5.53 0.84
CA LYS A 177 17.80 -5.70 -0.49
C LYS A 177 18.71 -4.49 -0.78
N SER A 178 20.02 -4.73 -0.91
CA SER A 178 20.96 -3.67 -1.30
C SER A 178 20.44 -2.93 -2.52
N LYS A 179 20.43 -1.61 -2.42
CA LYS A 179 20.11 -0.68 -3.52
C LYS A 179 21.34 0.11 -3.96
N ILE A 180 22.49 -0.27 -3.43
CA ILE A 180 23.78 0.35 -3.71
C ILE A 180 24.64 -0.76 -4.31
N ASP A 181 25.24 -0.46 -5.45
CA ASP A 181 26.23 -1.30 -6.13
C ASP A 181 27.58 -1.26 -5.40
#